data_AF-A0A2H3KLJ9-F1
#
_entry.id   AF-A0A2H3KLJ9-F1
#
_cell.length_a   1.000
_cell.length_b   1.000
_cell.length_c   1.000
_cell.angle_alpha   90.00
_cell.angle_beta   90.00
_cell.angle_gamma   90.00
#
_symmetry.space_group_name_H-M   'P 1'
#
loop_
_entity.id
_entity.type
_entity.pdbx_description
1 polymer ?
#
loop_
_entity_poly.entity_id
_entity_poly.type
_entity_poly.pdbx_seq_one_letter_code
_entity_poly.pdbx_strand_id
1 'polypeptide(L)'
;MFSVRTLSLLVLLFLVAFLTLGAAKPAGATSTARTRCFPETGYCMTGPILHYWEKRGGLSVFGYPITEQRLETVEDRTLQVQWFERDRLEIQADGTITAGRLGARALELQGRRWENQPRQDPLPPDTGGCHYFAATGQVLCEPWLGYWVNNGGLERFGYPISGLRLEMIEGKPYTVQYFERRRIEHHPEYAGTPYEYLYGLLGREVLAVQNLPVCQGPPRDVQFGLEDRIGYVEFRSALQCPSISYASVPAAFQQFSGGVMIWLDLGEAGRKIYVLRYPREGMDSYTYAVYDDTYQEGDPPIDEKPPEVPPRSPIQPSVPQRGFGKVWAAGEREYLGYAIFREQPEQANVQFFGVGGMALRLLVSGQIGIFGPEYNQAQFWPS
;
A
#
# COMPACT_ATOMS: atom_id res chain seq x y z
N MET A 1 13.58 28.93 -108.52
CA MET A 1 12.41 29.75 -108.91
C MET A 1 11.31 29.54 -107.86
N PHE A 2 10.90 30.63 -107.19
CA PHE A 2 9.68 30.81 -106.35
C PHE A 2 9.51 29.94 -105.08
N SER A 3 9.04 30.38 -103.91
CA SER A 3 8.55 31.67 -103.39
C SER A 3 8.48 31.60 -101.85
N VAL A 4 8.63 32.73 -101.16
CA VAL A 4 8.37 32.94 -99.72
C VAL A 4 6.93 33.43 -99.52
N ARG A 5 6.28 33.08 -98.38
CA ARG A 5 5.11 33.70 -97.66
C ARG A 5 4.20 32.56 -97.10
N THR A 6 3.57 32.58 -95.92
CA THR A 6 3.06 33.66 -95.06
C THR A 6 2.63 33.12 -93.68
N LEU A 7 2.46 34.06 -92.75
CA LEU A 7 2.20 34.00 -91.32
C LEU A 7 0.70 33.75 -90.94
N SER A 8 0.46 33.10 -89.79
CA SER A 8 -0.64 33.25 -88.80
C SER A 8 -2.13 33.14 -89.20
N LEU A 9 -2.92 32.34 -88.44
CA LEU A 9 -4.04 32.82 -87.57
C LEU A 9 -4.84 31.66 -86.91
N LEU A 10 -5.03 31.79 -85.58
CA LEU A 10 -6.21 31.46 -84.74
C LEU A 10 -6.63 29.97 -84.58
N VAL A 11 -6.48 29.35 -83.40
CA VAL A 11 -7.22 29.55 -82.12
C VAL A 11 -8.63 28.94 -82.16
N LEU A 12 -8.90 28.10 -81.16
CA LEU A 12 -10.19 27.59 -80.69
C LEU A 12 -10.75 26.28 -81.31
N LEU A 13 -10.11 25.16 -80.96
CA LEU A 13 -10.83 23.98 -80.44
C LEU A 13 -10.11 23.58 -79.14
N PHE A 14 -10.54 24.17 -78.03
CA PHE A 14 -11.32 23.47 -76.99
C PHE A 14 -10.59 22.21 -76.52
N LEU A 15 -9.74 22.37 -75.50
CA LEU A 15 -10.04 22.02 -74.10
C LEU A 15 -10.20 20.50 -73.90
N VAL A 16 -9.49 20.00 -72.89
CA VAL A 16 -9.53 18.62 -72.38
C VAL A 16 -8.57 17.64 -73.07
N ALA A 17 -7.27 17.92 -72.99
CA ALA A 17 -6.29 16.87 -72.75
C ALA A 17 -5.57 17.24 -71.45
N PHE A 18 -6.30 17.08 -70.35
CA PHE A 18 -5.80 17.31 -68.99
C PHE A 18 -4.55 16.45 -68.81
N LEU A 19 -3.45 17.11 -68.46
CA LEU A 19 -2.30 16.51 -67.82
C LEU A 19 -2.78 15.62 -66.67
N THR A 20 -2.78 14.31 -66.85
CA THR A 20 -2.80 13.37 -65.73
C THR A 20 -1.38 13.27 -65.20
N LEU A 21 -0.87 14.35 -64.60
CA LEU A 21 0.11 14.21 -63.53
C LEU A 21 -0.65 13.56 -62.38
N GLY A 22 -0.49 12.25 -62.22
CA GLY A 22 -0.93 11.56 -61.02
C GLY A 22 -0.28 12.24 -59.83
N ALA A 23 -1.07 12.96 -59.03
CA ALA A 23 -0.69 13.34 -57.70
C ALA A 23 -0.45 12.06 -56.92
N ALA A 24 0.81 11.62 -56.85
CA ALA A 24 1.23 10.67 -55.85
C ALA A 24 0.90 11.32 -54.50
N LYS A 25 -0.19 10.88 -53.87
CA LYS A 25 -0.44 11.17 -52.45
C LYS A 25 0.87 10.83 -51.75
N PRO A 26 1.45 11.75 -50.95
CA PRO A 26 2.55 11.34 -50.08
C PRO A 26 1.99 10.19 -49.25
N ALA A 27 2.54 9.00 -49.44
CA ALA A 27 2.33 7.91 -48.51
C ALA A 27 2.88 8.47 -47.20
N GLY A 28 1.99 8.92 -46.32
CA GLY A 28 2.35 9.22 -44.96
C GLY A 28 3.02 7.96 -44.45
N ALA A 29 4.34 8.03 -44.24
CA ALA A 29 5.05 6.97 -43.58
C ALA A 29 4.44 6.90 -42.18
N THR A 30 3.47 5.99 -41.99
CA THR A 30 3.15 5.47 -40.68
C THR A 30 4.41 4.79 -40.21
N SER A 31 5.27 5.56 -39.54
CA SER A 31 6.31 5.02 -38.68
C SER A 31 5.60 4.05 -37.76
N THR A 32 5.72 2.75 -38.04
CA THR A 32 5.15 1.72 -37.17
C THR A 32 5.78 1.96 -35.82
N ALA A 33 4.97 2.45 -34.87
CA ALA A 33 5.47 2.85 -33.56
C ALA A 33 6.27 1.68 -32.99
N ARG A 34 7.57 1.92 -32.76
CA ARG A 34 8.49 0.90 -32.26
C ARG A 34 7.84 0.25 -31.04
N THR A 35 7.75 -1.07 -31.06
CA THR A 35 7.10 -1.86 -30.02
C THR A 35 8.12 -2.79 -29.39
N ARG A 36 8.07 -2.92 -28.06
CA ARG A 36 8.91 -3.84 -27.28
C ARG A 36 8.03 -4.66 -26.36
N CYS A 37 8.08 -5.98 -26.48
CA CYS A 37 7.32 -6.91 -25.67
C CYS A 37 8.23 -7.65 -24.69
N PHE A 38 7.71 -7.98 -23.51
CA PHE A 38 8.45 -8.66 -22.45
C PHE A 38 7.81 -10.03 -22.18
N PRO A 39 8.52 -11.14 -22.45
CA PRO A 39 7.98 -12.48 -22.21
C PRO A 39 7.71 -12.75 -20.71
N GLU A 40 8.38 -12.04 -19.81
CA GLU A 40 8.23 -12.18 -18.36
C GLU A 40 6.82 -11.81 -17.86
N THR A 41 6.17 -10.86 -18.55
CA THR A 41 4.83 -10.38 -18.17
C THR A 41 3.79 -10.50 -19.28
N GLY A 42 4.23 -10.76 -20.52
CA GLY A 42 3.37 -10.82 -21.70
C GLY A 42 2.95 -9.46 -22.26
N TYR A 43 3.34 -8.34 -21.62
CA TYR A 43 2.94 -7.00 -22.03
C TYR A 43 3.95 -6.33 -22.96
N CYS A 44 3.43 -5.45 -23.81
CA CYS A 44 4.22 -4.67 -24.75
C CYS A 44 4.10 -3.17 -24.45
N MET A 45 5.18 -2.44 -24.73
CA MET A 45 5.21 -0.98 -24.76
C MET A 45 5.35 -0.51 -26.20
N THR A 46 4.75 0.65 -26.50
CA THR A 46 4.90 1.30 -27.80
C THR A 46 4.96 2.82 -27.65
N GLY A 47 5.34 3.51 -28.72
CA GLY A 47 5.18 4.96 -28.85
C GLY A 47 5.91 5.79 -27.77
N PRO A 48 5.30 6.91 -27.31
CA PRO A 48 5.92 7.82 -26.35
C PRO A 48 6.30 7.20 -25.01
N ILE A 49 5.51 6.25 -24.49
CA ILE A 49 5.80 5.54 -23.24
C ILE A 49 7.09 4.72 -23.38
N LEU A 50 7.23 3.95 -24.46
CA LEU A 50 8.46 3.19 -24.72
C LEU A 50 9.68 4.12 -24.80
N HIS A 51 9.56 5.24 -25.54
CA HIS A 51 10.65 6.20 -25.67
C HIS A 51 11.06 6.81 -24.33
N TYR A 52 10.08 7.20 -23.50
CA TYR A 52 10.34 7.74 -22.17
C TYR A 52 11.01 6.69 -21.28
N TRP A 53 10.47 5.47 -21.23
CA TRP A 53 11.02 4.36 -20.45
C TRP A 53 12.49 4.09 -20.82
N GLU A 54 12.81 3.97 -22.12
CA GLU A 54 14.18 3.72 -22.58
C GLU A 54 15.13 4.87 -22.21
N LYS A 55 14.68 6.11 -22.35
CA LYS A 55 15.48 7.30 -22.06
C LYS A 55 15.70 7.54 -20.56
N ARG A 56 14.77 7.10 -19.71
CA ARG A 56 14.76 7.40 -18.27
C ARG A 56 15.27 6.26 -17.38
N GLY A 57 15.94 5.27 -17.96
CA GLY A 57 16.66 4.20 -17.25
C GLY A 57 15.99 2.83 -17.33
N GLY A 58 14.85 2.73 -17.98
CA GLY A 58 14.23 1.46 -18.35
C GLY A 58 13.97 0.53 -17.17
N LEU A 59 14.44 -0.71 -17.30
CA LEU A 59 14.07 -1.81 -16.41
C LEU A 59 14.49 -1.55 -14.95
N SER A 60 15.65 -0.95 -14.72
CA SER A 60 16.13 -0.67 -13.35
C SER A 60 15.29 0.39 -12.63
N VAL A 61 14.57 1.23 -13.38
CA VAL A 61 13.81 2.38 -12.84
C VAL A 61 12.33 2.07 -12.74
N PHE A 62 11.75 1.54 -13.81
CA PHE A 62 10.31 1.30 -13.89
C PHE A 62 9.95 -0.16 -13.64
N GLY A 63 10.87 -1.10 -13.90
CA GLY A 63 10.58 -2.52 -13.96
C GLY A 63 9.87 -2.92 -15.25
N TYR A 64 9.33 -4.15 -15.26
CA TYR A 64 8.54 -4.67 -16.37
C TYR A 64 7.17 -3.97 -16.47
N PRO A 65 6.59 -3.83 -17.67
CA PRO A 65 5.19 -3.47 -17.81
C PRO A 65 4.31 -4.58 -17.23
N ILE A 66 3.27 -4.21 -16.48
CA ILE A 66 2.33 -5.15 -15.82
C ILE A 66 0.88 -4.98 -16.32
N THR A 67 0.66 -4.08 -17.29
CA THR A 67 -0.60 -3.93 -18.03
C THR A 67 -0.32 -3.58 -19.50
N GLU A 68 -1.34 -3.65 -20.36
CA GLU A 68 -1.34 -2.86 -21.59
C GLU A 68 -1.46 -1.36 -21.30
N GLN A 69 -1.18 -0.53 -22.31
CA GLN A 69 -1.50 0.89 -22.27
C GLN A 69 -3.03 1.06 -22.42
N ARG A 70 -3.66 1.79 -21.50
CA ARG A 70 -5.13 1.94 -21.45
C ARG A 70 -5.55 3.29 -20.88
N LEU A 71 -6.81 3.66 -21.11
CA LEU A 71 -7.40 4.85 -20.51
C LEU A 71 -7.77 4.57 -19.05
N GLU A 72 -7.34 5.44 -18.15
CA GLU A 72 -7.73 5.40 -16.74
C GLU A 72 -8.08 6.81 -16.24
N THR A 73 -9.00 6.88 -15.29
CA THR A 73 -9.24 8.11 -14.53
C THR A 73 -8.21 8.22 -13.40
N VAL A 74 -7.31 9.18 -13.52
CA VAL A 74 -6.27 9.53 -12.55
C VAL A 74 -6.54 10.94 -12.06
N GLU A 75 -6.83 11.10 -10.77
CA GLU A 75 -7.06 12.43 -10.16
C GLU A 75 -8.07 13.26 -10.96
N ASP A 76 -9.25 12.68 -11.24
CA ASP A 76 -10.35 13.26 -12.02
C ASP A 76 -10.01 13.60 -13.49
N ARG A 77 -8.87 13.13 -13.99
CA ARG A 77 -8.45 13.29 -15.39
C ARG A 77 -8.41 11.94 -16.08
N THR A 78 -8.92 11.87 -17.30
CA THR A 78 -8.81 10.65 -18.12
C THR A 78 -7.51 10.71 -18.92
N LEU A 79 -6.57 9.83 -18.60
CA LEU A 79 -5.23 9.79 -19.20
C LEU A 79 -4.97 8.42 -19.84
N GLN A 80 -4.15 8.39 -20.89
CA GLN A 80 -3.53 7.14 -21.34
C GLN A 80 -2.42 6.78 -20.36
N VAL A 81 -2.51 5.60 -19.75
CA VAL A 81 -1.57 5.14 -18.75
C VAL A 81 -1.05 3.75 -19.09
N GLN A 82 0.14 3.43 -18.60
CA GLN A 82 0.61 2.06 -18.53
C GLN A 82 1.27 1.83 -17.18
N TRP A 83 0.94 0.70 -16.56
CA TRP A 83 1.50 0.30 -15.28
C TRP A 83 2.76 -0.53 -15.47
N PHE A 84 3.70 -0.30 -14.57
CA PHE A 84 4.95 -1.00 -14.44
C PHE A 84 5.10 -1.51 -13.01
N GLU A 85 6.04 -2.40 -12.75
CA GLU A 85 6.24 -2.93 -11.40
C GLU A 85 6.49 -1.83 -10.35
N ARG A 86 7.20 -0.77 -10.72
CA ARG A 86 7.60 0.31 -9.81
C ARG A 86 6.89 1.63 -10.05
N ASP A 87 6.11 1.76 -11.13
CA ASP A 87 5.55 3.04 -11.56
C ASP A 87 4.24 2.92 -12.36
N ARG A 88 3.61 4.07 -12.60
CA ARG A 88 2.61 4.29 -13.64
C ARG A 88 3.07 5.46 -14.51
N LEU A 89 3.27 5.22 -15.79
CA LEU A 89 3.56 6.29 -16.75
C LEU A 89 2.25 6.81 -17.34
N GLU A 90 2.13 8.13 -17.39
CA GLU A 90 0.91 8.84 -17.77
C GLU A 90 1.21 9.78 -18.94
N ILE A 91 0.43 9.69 -20.01
CA ILE A 91 0.45 10.67 -21.09
C ILE A 91 -0.48 11.83 -20.69
N GLN A 92 0.11 12.98 -20.40
CA GLN A 92 -0.62 14.20 -20.07
C GLN A 92 -1.32 14.79 -21.30
N ALA A 93 -2.25 15.72 -21.07
CA ALA A 93 -3.05 16.33 -22.14
C ALA A 93 -2.21 17.08 -23.20
N ASP A 94 -1.04 17.57 -22.83
CA ASP A 94 -0.06 18.22 -23.72
C ASP A 94 0.89 17.22 -24.41
N GLY A 95 0.70 15.92 -24.19
CA GLY A 95 1.53 14.84 -24.73
C GLY A 95 2.80 14.56 -23.94
N THR A 96 3.08 15.30 -22.85
CA THR A 96 4.22 15.00 -21.98
C THR A 96 4.00 13.69 -21.21
N ILE A 97 5.10 12.99 -20.90
CA ILE A 97 5.06 11.77 -20.09
C ILE A 97 5.51 12.09 -18.68
N THR A 98 4.68 11.72 -17.71
CA THR A 98 4.98 11.87 -16.29
C THR A 98 4.89 10.53 -15.57
N ALA A 99 5.68 10.36 -14.53
CA ALA A 99 5.48 9.32 -13.53
C ALA A 99 4.37 9.74 -12.56
N GLY A 100 3.46 8.82 -12.26
CA GLY A 100 2.37 9.02 -11.33
C GLY A 100 2.87 9.23 -9.90
N ARG A 101 2.06 9.91 -9.08
CA ARG A 101 2.37 10.16 -7.66
C ARG A 101 2.15 8.91 -6.78
N LEU A 102 2.79 7.79 -7.15
CA LEU A 102 2.50 6.49 -6.52
C LEU A 102 2.93 6.41 -5.06
N GLY A 103 3.94 7.17 -4.62
CA GLY A 103 4.30 7.21 -3.20
C GLY A 103 3.23 7.92 -2.37
N ALA A 104 2.70 9.05 -2.86
CA ALA A 104 1.56 9.71 -2.23
C ALA A 104 0.31 8.81 -2.24
N ARG A 105 0.03 8.18 -3.39
CA ARG A 105 -1.13 7.30 -3.53
C ARG A 105 -1.06 6.06 -2.62
N ALA A 106 0.13 5.47 -2.48
CA ALA A 106 0.33 4.35 -1.56
C ALA A 106 0.01 4.78 -0.11
N LEU A 107 0.51 5.94 0.32
CA LEU A 107 0.21 6.49 1.64
C LEU A 107 -1.28 6.81 1.83
N GLU A 108 -1.96 7.35 0.82
CA GLU A 108 -3.41 7.61 0.85
C GLU A 108 -4.24 6.33 1.02
N LEU A 109 -3.94 5.29 0.23
CA LEU A 109 -4.62 3.99 0.31
C LEU A 109 -4.39 3.30 1.65
N GLN A 110 -3.29 3.64 2.29
CA GLN A 110 -2.94 3.21 3.63
C GLN A 110 -3.59 4.07 4.73
N GLY A 111 -4.25 5.19 4.40
CA GLY A 111 -4.77 6.14 5.40
C GLY A 111 -3.67 6.82 6.21
N ARG A 112 -2.53 7.05 5.56
CA ARG A 112 -1.31 7.69 6.09
C ARG A 112 -0.96 8.91 5.27
N ARG A 113 -1.99 9.66 4.90
CA ARG A 113 -1.91 10.78 3.95
C ARG A 113 -0.73 11.69 4.28
N TRP A 114 -0.02 12.13 3.25
CA TRP A 114 1.23 12.86 3.42
C TRP A 114 1.03 14.19 4.17
N GLU A 115 -0.16 14.79 4.05
CA GLU A 115 -0.53 16.04 4.71
C GLU A 115 -0.46 15.93 6.24
N ASN A 116 -0.70 14.73 6.77
CA ASN A 116 -0.75 14.41 8.21
C ASN A 116 0.54 13.79 8.72
N GLN A 117 1.56 13.66 7.87
CA GLN A 117 2.86 13.14 8.28
C GLN A 117 3.53 14.11 9.26
N PRO A 118 4.24 13.61 10.28
CA PRO A 118 5.03 14.44 11.17
C PRO A 118 5.99 15.31 10.34
N ARG A 119 6.00 16.62 10.64
CA ARG A 119 6.87 17.60 9.99
C ARG A 119 8.02 17.95 10.93
N GLN A 120 9.20 18.17 10.37
CA GLN A 120 10.34 18.68 11.11
C GLN A 120 10.37 20.22 11.04
N ASP A 121 10.97 20.85 12.04
CA ASP A 121 11.34 22.25 11.95
C ASP A 121 12.47 22.45 10.93
N PRO A 122 12.59 23.65 10.33
CA PRO A 122 13.70 23.97 9.44
C PRO A 122 15.05 23.70 10.10
N LEU A 123 15.93 23.04 9.35
CA LEU A 123 17.28 22.71 9.82
C LEU A 123 18.19 23.95 9.83
N PRO A 124 19.12 24.07 10.80
CA PRO A 124 20.19 25.04 10.75
C PRO A 124 21.05 24.93 9.46
N PRO A 125 21.68 26.01 8.99
CA PRO A 125 22.46 26.03 7.74
C PRO A 125 23.58 24.97 7.64
N ASP A 126 24.19 24.58 8.76
CA ASP A 126 25.33 23.65 8.81
C ASP A 126 24.94 22.22 9.23
N THR A 127 23.70 21.81 8.97
CA THR A 127 23.23 20.46 9.37
C THR A 127 23.84 19.40 8.45
N GLY A 128 24.93 18.78 8.91
CA GLY A 128 25.80 17.86 8.18
C GLY A 128 25.07 16.83 7.31
N GLY A 129 24.99 17.11 6.00
CA GLY A 129 24.46 16.19 4.99
C GLY A 129 22.94 16.06 4.96
N CYS A 130 22.19 16.98 5.58
CA CYS A 130 20.72 16.96 5.57
C CYS A 130 20.14 18.15 4.79
N HIS A 131 19.03 17.92 4.09
CA HIS A 131 18.28 18.92 3.38
C HIS A 131 16.82 18.97 3.87
N TYR A 132 16.36 20.16 4.24
CA TYR A 132 14.97 20.42 4.63
C TYR A 132 14.15 20.91 3.42
N PHE A 133 13.00 20.27 3.18
CA PHE A 133 12.09 20.60 2.09
C PHE A 133 10.88 21.36 2.61
N ALA A 134 10.90 22.69 2.49
CA ALA A 134 9.83 23.57 2.98
C ALA A 134 8.44 23.24 2.42
N ALA A 135 8.35 22.69 1.21
CA ALA A 135 7.09 22.32 0.57
C ALA A 135 6.31 21.24 1.34
N THR A 136 7.03 20.32 2.00
CA THR A 136 6.43 19.17 2.70
C THR A 136 6.76 19.15 4.19
N GLY A 137 7.69 20.00 4.64
CA GLY A 137 8.21 20.01 6.01
C GLY A 137 9.05 18.77 6.32
N GLN A 138 9.54 18.06 5.30
CA GLN A 138 10.31 16.82 5.45
C GLN A 138 11.81 17.06 5.34
N VAL A 139 12.58 16.19 5.97
CA VAL A 139 14.05 16.17 5.89
C VAL A 139 14.54 14.92 5.15
N LEU A 140 15.56 15.10 4.31
CA LEU A 140 16.31 14.02 3.68
C LEU A 140 17.79 14.17 4.05
N CYS A 141 18.38 13.14 4.65
CA CYS A 141 19.77 13.15 5.09
C CYS A 141 20.62 12.14 4.30
N GLU A 142 21.94 12.32 4.31
CA GLU A 142 22.85 11.29 3.82
C GLU A 142 22.66 9.95 4.58
N PRO A 143 22.84 8.80 3.91
CA PRO A 143 23.20 8.63 2.48
C PRO A 143 22.01 8.77 1.49
N TRP A 144 20.79 8.92 1.99
CA TRP A 144 19.56 8.96 1.18
C TRP A 144 19.50 10.19 0.27
N LEU A 145 20.00 11.33 0.77
CA LEU A 145 20.11 12.57 -0.01
C LEU A 145 21.02 12.40 -1.22
N GLY A 146 22.23 11.85 -1.03
CA GLY A 146 23.15 11.57 -2.12
C GLY A 146 22.54 10.61 -3.15
N TYR A 147 21.85 9.56 -2.70
CA TYR A 147 21.15 8.66 -3.61
C TYR A 147 20.04 9.37 -4.41
N TRP A 148 19.20 10.18 -3.77
CA TRP A 148 18.14 10.95 -4.43
C TRP A 148 18.70 11.91 -5.49
N VAL A 149 19.74 12.69 -5.14
CA VAL A 149 20.40 13.64 -6.05
C VAL A 149 20.96 12.92 -7.27
N ASN A 150 21.70 11.84 -7.06
CA ASN A 150 22.40 11.13 -8.13
C ASN A 150 21.47 10.31 -9.03
N ASN A 151 20.23 10.08 -8.61
CA ASN A 151 19.26 9.27 -9.35
C ASN A 151 18.10 10.09 -9.95
N GLY A 152 18.28 11.40 -10.15
CA GLY A 152 17.33 12.25 -10.88
C GLY A 152 16.47 13.17 -10.02
N GLY A 153 16.65 13.13 -8.69
CA GLY A 153 16.10 14.09 -7.75
C GLY A 153 14.61 14.37 -7.93
N LEU A 154 14.26 15.66 -7.98
CA LEU A 154 12.88 16.12 -7.98
C LEU A 154 12.07 15.60 -9.18
N GLU A 155 12.69 15.48 -10.36
CA GLU A 155 12.00 14.98 -11.56
C GLU A 155 11.54 13.53 -11.40
N ARG A 156 12.38 12.69 -10.76
CA ARG A 156 12.11 11.25 -10.63
C ARG A 156 11.31 10.90 -9.39
N PHE A 157 11.71 11.43 -8.24
CA PHE A 157 11.14 11.06 -6.95
C PHE A 157 10.03 12.02 -6.54
N GLY A 158 10.16 13.30 -6.91
CA GLY A 158 9.43 14.38 -6.28
C GLY A 158 9.98 14.73 -4.90
N TYR A 159 9.20 15.50 -4.15
CA TYR A 159 9.52 15.87 -2.77
C TYR A 159 9.44 14.64 -1.84
N PRO A 160 10.28 14.56 -0.78
CA PRO A 160 10.03 13.63 0.31
C PRO A 160 8.71 14.00 0.99
N ILE A 161 7.88 13.01 1.24
CA ILE A 161 6.54 13.16 1.81
C ILE A 161 6.37 12.39 3.12
N SER A 162 7.43 11.74 3.60
CA SER A 162 7.53 11.15 4.93
C SER A 162 8.93 11.33 5.49
N GLY A 163 9.10 11.13 6.81
CA GLY A 163 10.40 10.83 7.40
C GLY A 163 10.86 9.40 7.07
N LEU A 164 12.08 9.05 7.52
CA LEU A 164 12.54 7.66 7.54
C LEU A 164 11.66 6.83 8.46
N ARG A 165 11.35 5.61 8.05
CA ARG A 165 10.53 4.67 8.82
C ARG A 165 10.85 3.23 8.47
N LEU A 166 10.46 2.33 9.35
CA LEU A 166 10.50 0.90 9.08
C LEU A 166 9.21 0.47 8.38
N GLU A 167 9.33 -0.35 7.33
CA GLU A 167 8.21 -1.06 6.72
C GLU A 167 8.57 -2.53 6.59
N MET A 168 7.57 -3.41 6.70
CA MET A 168 7.71 -4.81 6.34
C MET A 168 7.44 -4.97 4.84
N ILE A 169 8.45 -5.42 4.08
CA ILE A 169 8.36 -5.66 2.64
C ILE A 169 8.78 -7.11 2.41
N GLU A 170 7.86 -7.91 1.83
CA GLU A 170 8.08 -9.34 1.58
C GLU A 170 8.56 -10.11 2.82
N GLY A 171 7.98 -9.81 3.99
CA GLY A 171 8.32 -10.46 5.27
C GLY A 171 9.64 -10.00 5.90
N LYS A 172 10.28 -8.94 5.37
CA LYS A 172 11.52 -8.40 5.91
C LYS A 172 11.40 -6.92 6.27
N PRO A 173 12.02 -6.49 7.39
CA PRO A 173 12.02 -5.10 7.78
C PRO A 173 13.05 -4.30 6.97
N TYR A 174 12.60 -3.24 6.32
CA TYR A 174 13.48 -2.29 5.63
C TYR A 174 13.23 -0.87 6.12
N THR A 175 14.31 -0.09 6.22
CA THR A 175 14.18 1.37 6.38
C THR A 175 13.78 1.93 5.03
N VAL A 176 12.78 2.80 5.00
CA VAL A 176 12.27 3.42 3.78
C VAL A 176 12.02 4.91 3.98
N GLN A 177 11.92 5.63 2.86
CA GLN A 177 11.32 6.96 2.80
C GLN A 177 10.39 7.06 1.60
N TYR A 178 9.19 7.61 1.81
CA TYR A 178 8.25 7.89 0.73
C TYR A 178 8.50 9.29 0.16
N PHE A 179 8.39 9.37 -1.15
CA PHE A 179 8.43 10.57 -1.98
C PHE A 179 7.14 10.65 -2.78
N GLU A 180 6.84 11.80 -3.40
CA GLU A 180 5.60 11.97 -4.18
C GLU A 180 5.37 10.80 -5.16
N ARG A 181 6.42 10.36 -5.86
CA ARG A 181 6.33 9.35 -6.94
C ARG A 181 6.90 7.99 -6.58
N ARG A 182 7.71 7.88 -5.51
CA ARG A 182 8.53 6.69 -5.23
C ARG A 182 8.61 6.37 -3.74
N ARG A 183 9.00 5.14 -3.43
CA ARG A 183 9.55 4.74 -2.13
C ARG A 183 10.99 4.31 -2.36
N ILE A 184 11.93 4.89 -1.63
CA ILE A 184 13.31 4.39 -1.57
C ILE A 184 13.38 3.40 -0.42
N GLU A 185 14.04 2.27 -0.64
CA GLU A 185 14.19 1.16 0.30
C GLU A 185 15.68 0.91 0.51
N HIS A 186 16.11 0.84 1.76
CA HIS A 186 17.49 0.48 2.11
C HIS A 186 17.60 -1.01 2.36
N HIS A 187 18.36 -1.70 1.51
CA HIS A 187 18.63 -3.14 1.53
C HIS A 187 20.06 -3.40 2.05
N PRO A 188 20.27 -3.54 3.38
CA PRO A 188 21.59 -3.73 3.95
C PRO A 188 22.30 -5.01 3.49
N GLU A 189 21.56 -6.01 3.02
CA GLU A 189 22.09 -7.23 2.40
C GLU A 189 22.90 -6.97 1.11
N TYR A 190 22.75 -5.79 0.52
CA TYR A 190 23.45 -5.35 -0.69
C TYR A 190 24.46 -4.22 -0.42
N ALA A 191 24.90 -4.07 0.84
CA ALA A 191 25.81 -3.01 1.26
C ALA A 191 27.03 -2.87 0.34
N GLY A 192 27.31 -1.64 -0.09
CA GLY A 192 28.42 -1.31 -0.99
C GLY A 192 28.19 -1.62 -2.46
N THR A 193 26.98 -2.08 -2.84
CA THR A 193 26.61 -2.30 -4.25
C THR A 193 25.61 -1.22 -4.73
N PRO A 194 25.40 -1.08 -6.06
CA PRO A 194 24.34 -0.22 -6.59
C PRO A 194 22.92 -0.60 -6.17
N TYR A 195 22.73 -1.78 -5.55
CA TYR A 195 21.45 -2.30 -5.11
C TYR A 195 21.20 -2.11 -3.61
N GLU A 196 22.09 -1.42 -2.89
CA GLU A 196 21.86 -1.09 -1.47
C GLU A 196 20.63 -0.18 -1.28
N TYR A 197 20.31 0.66 -2.27
CA TYR A 197 19.11 1.49 -2.30
C TYR A 197 18.29 1.16 -3.53
N LEU A 198 17.07 0.67 -3.32
CA LEU A 198 16.16 0.25 -4.39
C LEU A 198 14.89 1.09 -4.39
N TYR A 199 14.16 1.02 -5.51
CA TYR A 199 12.82 1.58 -5.60
C TYR A 199 11.80 0.49 -5.30
N GLY A 200 10.87 0.81 -4.42
CA GLY A 200 9.76 -0.07 -4.09
C GLY A 200 8.87 -0.37 -5.29
N LEU A 201 8.18 -1.51 -5.21
CA LEU A 201 7.27 -2.02 -6.24
C LEU A 201 5.90 -1.33 -6.18
N LEU A 202 5.90 -0.01 -6.04
CA LEU A 202 4.67 0.77 -5.81
C LEU A 202 3.65 0.64 -6.94
N GLY A 203 4.09 0.42 -8.18
CA GLY A 203 3.17 0.17 -9.28
C GLY A 203 2.37 -1.11 -9.08
N ARG A 204 3.05 -2.19 -8.66
CA ARG A 204 2.42 -3.48 -8.34
C ARG A 204 1.54 -3.38 -7.09
N GLU A 205 2.02 -2.71 -6.04
CA GLU A 205 1.29 -2.53 -4.78
C GLU A 205 0.01 -1.70 -4.95
N VAL A 206 0.10 -0.54 -5.61
CA VAL A 206 -1.05 0.36 -5.80
C VAL A 206 -2.06 -0.26 -6.76
N LEU A 207 -1.62 -0.88 -7.86
CA LEU A 207 -2.53 -1.53 -8.81
C LEU A 207 -3.29 -2.71 -8.19
N ALA A 208 -2.64 -3.51 -7.34
CA ALA A 208 -3.28 -4.60 -6.63
C ALA A 208 -4.45 -4.13 -5.77
N VAL A 209 -4.29 -2.99 -5.08
CA VAL A 209 -5.36 -2.39 -4.26
C VAL A 209 -6.44 -1.72 -5.09
N GLN A 210 -6.09 -1.07 -6.22
CA GLN A 210 -7.09 -0.45 -7.10
C GLN A 210 -8.11 -1.45 -7.66
N ASN A 211 -7.73 -2.71 -7.80
CA ASN A 211 -8.62 -3.78 -8.26
C ASN A 211 -9.53 -4.33 -7.15
N LEU A 212 -9.39 -3.86 -5.91
CA LEU A 212 -10.23 -4.24 -4.78
C LEU A 212 -11.39 -3.24 -4.67
N PRO A 213 -12.55 -3.64 -4.11
CA PRO A 213 -13.68 -2.74 -3.94
C PRO A 213 -13.22 -1.44 -3.27
N VAL A 214 -13.47 -0.32 -3.94
CA VAL A 214 -13.01 1.01 -3.51
C VAL A 214 -13.36 1.21 -2.04
N CYS A 215 -12.40 1.74 -1.27
CA CYS A 215 -12.62 2.21 0.08
C CYS A 215 -13.96 2.94 0.15
N GLN A 216 -14.91 2.43 0.93
CA GLN A 216 -16.24 3.02 0.96
C GLN A 216 -16.14 4.42 1.59
N GLY A 217 -16.24 5.45 0.76
CA GLY A 217 -16.07 6.85 1.16
C GLY A 217 -14.63 7.37 0.98
N PRO A 218 -14.41 8.67 1.27
CA PRO A 218 -13.08 9.28 1.14
C PRO A 218 -12.08 8.59 2.09
N PRO A 219 -10.81 8.40 1.68
CA PRO A 219 -9.77 7.87 2.56
C PRO A 219 -9.70 8.66 3.87
N ARG A 220 -9.69 7.95 5.00
CA ARG A 220 -9.56 8.51 6.35
C ARG A 220 -8.20 8.19 6.93
N ASP A 221 -7.75 8.99 7.89
CA ASP A 221 -6.50 8.70 8.60
C ASP A 221 -6.71 7.61 9.65
N VAL A 222 -5.67 6.82 9.88
CA VAL A 222 -5.60 5.92 11.03
C VAL A 222 -5.69 6.72 12.33
N GLN A 223 -6.64 6.38 13.19
CA GLN A 223 -6.86 7.08 14.46
C GLN A 223 -5.96 6.58 15.60
N PHE A 224 -5.90 7.37 16.68
CA PHE A 224 -5.33 6.99 17.99
C PHE A 224 -3.82 6.66 18.01
N GLY A 225 -3.06 7.15 17.03
CA GLY A 225 -1.62 6.86 16.94
C GLY A 225 -1.33 5.39 16.70
N LEU A 226 -2.27 4.64 16.09
CA LEU A 226 -2.06 3.23 15.74
C LEU A 226 -1.19 3.05 14.49
N GLU A 227 -1.02 4.12 13.70
CA GLU A 227 -0.28 4.11 12.44
C GLU A 227 1.13 3.56 12.57
N ASP A 228 1.86 3.98 13.62
CA ASP A 228 3.24 3.55 13.86
C ASP A 228 3.30 2.02 13.89
N ARG A 229 2.44 1.39 14.72
CA ARG A 229 2.41 -0.08 14.90
C ARG A 229 1.95 -0.82 13.68
N ILE A 230 1.01 -0.24 12.93
CA ILE A 230 0.50 -0.82 11.70
C ILE A 230 1.61 -0.92 10.63
N GLY A 231 2.60 -0.01 10.60
CA GLY A 231 3.75 -0.13 9.69
C GLY A 231 4.62 -1.37 9.91
N TYR A 232 4.56 -2.00 11.10
CA TYR A 232 5.38 -3.16 11.45
C TYR A 232 4.73 -4.52 11.14
N VAL A 233 3.52 -4.57 10.58
CA VAL A 233 2.88 -5.86 10.24
C VAL A 233 3.10 -6.22 8.78
N GLU A 234 3.40 -7.49 8.50
CA GLU A 234 3.65 -7.99 7.14
C GLU A 234 2.43 -7.86 6.22
N PHE A 235 1.22 -7.94 6.80
CA PHE A 235 -0.05 -7.82 6.08
C PHE A 235 -0.56 -6.38 6.00
N ARG A 236 0.31 -5.38 6.16
CA ARG A 236 -0.05 -3.95 6.15
C ARG A 236 -0.85 -3.54 4.91
N SER A 237 -0.43 -4.02 3.74
CA SER A 237 -1.08 -3.76 2.46
C SER A 237 -2.48 -4.37 2.39
N ALA A 238 -2.73 -5.47 3.11
CA ALA A 238 -4.03 -6.14 3.18
C ALA A 238 -5.06 -5.39 4.02
N LEU A 239 -4.64 -4.56 4.99
CA LEU A 239 -5.57 -3.72 5.77
C LEU A 239 -6.27 -2.68 4.87
N GLN A 240 -5.58 -2.10 3.90
CA GLN A 240 -6.10 -1.04 3.02
C GLN A 240 -6.58 0.21 3.79
N CYS A 241 -7.72 0.78 3.40
CA CYS A 241 -8.22 2.06 3.91
C CYS A 241 -8.84 1.93 5.31
N PRO A 242 -8.48 2.83 6.24
CA PRO A 242 -9.21 3.02 7.49
C PRO A 242 -10.68 3.35 7.24
N SER A 243 -11.54 2.77 8.06
CA SER A 243 -12.98 2.94 8.07
C SER A 243 -13.42 3.51 9.43
N ILE A 244 -14.54 3.04 9.97
CA ILE A 244 -15.12 3.44 11.24
C ILE A 244 -14.13 3.20 12.39
N SER A 245 -14.10 4.14 13.33
CA SER A 245 -13.30 4.07 14.55
C SER A 245 -14.20 4.25 15.78
N TYR A 246 -13.86 3.58 16.87
CA TYR A 246 -14.52 3.69 18.17
C TYR A 246 -13.50 4.08 19.23
N ALA A 247 -13.85 5.05 20.08
CA ALA A 247 -12.97 5.55 21.13
C ALA A 247 -13.48 5.14 22.51
N SER A 248 -12.57 4.70 23.38
CA SER A 248 -12.82 4.38 24.78
C SER A 248 -14.03 3.46 25.01
N VAL A 249 -14.21 2.46 24.15
CA VAL A 249 -15.30 1.50 24.29
C VAL A 249 -15.04 0.56 25.48
N PRO A 250 -16.08 0.07 26.17
CA PRO A 250 -15.92 -0.99 27.16
C PRO A 250 -15.21 -2.20 26.56
N ALA A 251 -14.23 -2.72 27.29
CA ALA A 251 -13.47 -3.90 26.88
C ALA A 251 -13.17 -4.80 28.09
N ALA A 252 -12.77 -6.04 27.80
CA ALA A 252 -12.17 -6.91 28.79
C ALA A 252 -11.06 -7.73 28.13
N PHE A 253 -10.06 -8.11 28.91
CA PHE A 253 -8.91 -8.88 28.45
C PHE A 253 -8.68 -10.08 29.38
N GLN A 254 -8.40 -11.25 28.79
CA GLN A 254 -7.94 -12.40 29.55
C GLN A 254 -6.85 -13.15 28.79
N GLN A 255 -5.80 -13.52 29.49
CA GLN A 255 -4.69 -14.28 28.94
C GLN A 255 -4.80 -15.77 29.30
N PHE A 256 -4.45 -16.60 28.32
CA PHE A 256 -4.46 -18.05 28.33
C PHE A 256 -3.06 -18.60 28.02
N SER A 257 -2.85 -19.88 28.29
CA SER A 257 -1.56 -20.53 28.00
C SER A 257 -1.15 -20.47 26.51
N GLY A 258 -2.13 -20.48 25.60
CA GLY A 258 -1.93 -20.52 24.15
C GLY A 258 -2.50 -19.31 23.41
N GLY A 259 -2.81 -18.21 24.10
CA GLY A 259 -3.40 -17.04 23.47
C GLY A 259 -4.01 -16.03 24.41
N VAL A 260 -4.82 -15.13 23.86
CA VAL A 260 -5.58 -14.12 24.60
C VAL A 260 -7.00 -14.02 24.05
N MET A 261 -7.94 -13.64 24.90
CA MET A 261 -9.26 -13.18 24.48
C MET A 261 -9.43 -11.70 24.81
N ILE A 262 -10.05 -10.97 23.88
CA ILE A 262 -10.41 -9.57 24.02
C ILE A 262 -11.90 -9.43 23.74
N TRP A 263 -12.67 -8.96 24.71
CA TRP A 263 -14.07 -8.62 24.54
C TRP A 263 -14.20 -7.12 24.27
N LEU A 264 -15.08 -6.75 23.35
CA LEU A 264 -15.36 -5.37 22.97
C LEU A 264 -16.88 -5.16 22.90
N ASP A 265 -17.35 -4.05 23.46
CA ASP A 265 -18.72 -3.56 23.28
C ASP A 265 -18.73 -2.35 22.33
N LEU A 266 -19.20 -2.55 21.10
CA LEU A 266 -19.26 -1.51 20.07
C LEU A 266 -20.65 -0.85 20.00
N GLY A 267 -21.47 -0.98 21.04
CA GLY A 267 -22.82 -0.43 21.11
C GLY A 267 -23.76 -1.09 20.09
N GLU A 268 -24.34 -0.31 19.19
CA GLU A 268 -25.27 -0.83 18.16
C GLU A 268 -24.62 -1.84 17.20
N ALA A 269 -23.29 -1.79 17.02
CA ALA A 269 -22.55 -2.78 16.23
C ALA A 269 -22.36 -4.13 16.97
N GLY A 270 -22.82 -4.20 18.22
CA GLY A 270 -22.84 -5.40 19.04
C GLY A 270 -21.55 -5.67 19.82
N ARG A 271 -21.60 -6.75 20.60
CA ARG A 271 -20.51 -7.21 21.46
C ARG A 271 -19.77 -8.36 20.78
N LYS A 272 -18.44 -8.30 20.76
CA LYS A 272 -17.58 -9.25 20.04
C LYS A 272 -16.46 -9.75 20.94
N ILE A 273 -16.07 -11.01 20.76
CA ILE A 273 -14.92 -11.64 21.41
C ILE A 273 -13.90 -11.99 20.32
N TYR A 274 -12.75 -11.33 20.37
CA TYR A 274 -11.60 -11.62 19.55
C TYR A 274 -10.73 -12.63 20.27
N VAL A 275 -10.46 -13.76 19.63
CA VAL A 275 -9.60 -14.82 20.14
C VAL A 275 -8.32 -14.80 19.33
N LEU A 276 -7.21 -14.44 19.97
CA LEU A 276 -5.88 -14.48 19.36
C LEU A 276 -5.15 -15.72 19.88
N ARG A 277 -4.67 -16.57 18.97
CA ARG A 277 -3.95 -17.80 19.28
C ARG A 277 -2.46 -17.61 18.99
N TYR A 278 -1.62 -18.04 19.93
CA TYR A 278 -0.17 -18.00 19.77
C TYR A 278 0.28 -18.96 18.65
N PRO A 279 1.38 -18.64 17.95
CA PRO A 279 1.94 -19.53 16.95
C PRO A 279 2.26 -20.90 17.56
N ARG A 280 1.92 -21.98 16.86
CA ARG A 280 2.37 -23.33 17.22
C ARG A 280 3.70 -23.63 16.55
N GLU A 281 4.35 -24.71 16.97
CA GLU A 281 5.62 -25.16 16.40
C GLU A 281 5.54 -25.24 14.86
N GLY A 282 6.46 -24.56 14.16
CA GLY A 282 6.49 -24.47 12.71
C GLY A 282 5.58 -23.40 12.07
N MET A 283 4.92 -22.55 12.87
CA MET A 283 4.20 -21.36 12.39
C MET A 283 4.85 -20.08 12.90
N ASP A 284 4.93 -19.08 12.02
CA ASP A 284 5.58 -17.80 12.33
C ASP A 284 4.59 -16.68 12.70
N SER A 285 3.28 -16.91 12.55
CA SER A 285 2.26 -15.89 12.80
C SER A 285 1.19 -16.31 13.82
N TYR A 286 0.63 -15.31 14.51
CA TYR A 286 -0.58 -15.49 15.30
C TYR A 286 -1.75 -15.78 14.36
N THR A 287 -2.72 -16.56 14.83
CA THR A 287 -4.02 -16.66 14.18
C THR A 287 -5.08 -16.04 15.05
N TYR A 288 -6.21 -15.66 14.47
CA TYR A 288 -7.33 -15.14 15.24
C TYR A 288 -8.68 -15.62 14.71
N ALA A 289 -9.69 -15.50 15.56
CA ALA A 289 -11.09 -15.68 15.20
C ALA A 289 -11.95 -14.67 15.97
N VAL A 290 -13.14 -14.39 15.46
CA VAL A 290 -14.08 -13.42 16.05
C VAL A 290 -15.40 -14.12 16.29
N TYR A 291 -15.94 -13.96 17.50
CA TYR A 291 -17.20 -14.55 17.93
C TYR A 291 -18.15 -13.45 18.40
N ASP A 292 -19.45 -13.67 18.21
CA ASP A 292 -20.47 -12.88 18.90
C ASP A 292 -20.49 -13.25 20.39
N ASP A 293 -20.60 -12.24 21.25
CA ASP A 293 -20.83 -12.49 22.67
C ASP A 293 -22.29 -12.90 22.91
N THR A 294 -22.50 -14.18 23.17
CA THR A 294 -23.80 -14.79 23.44
C THR A 294 -24.10 -14.94 24.93
N TYR A 295 -23.24 -14.42 25.82
CA TYR A 295 -23.49 -14.47 27.25
C TYR A 295 -24.63 -13.53 27.67
N GLN A 296 -25.48 -14.04 28.56
CA GLN A 296 -26.52 -13.32 29.26
C GLN A 296 -26.31 -13.45 30.76
N GLU A 297 -26.61 -12.37 31.50
CA GLU A 297 -26.44 -12.39 32.95
C GLU A 297 -27.31 -13.47 33.58
N GLY A 298 -26.69 -14.33 34.39
CA GLY A 298 -27.34 -15.49 35.00
C GLY A 298 -27.18 -16.81 34.22
N ASP A 299 -26.52 -16.80 33.06
CA ASP A 299 -26.11 -18.05 32.42
C ASP A 299 -25.29 -18.92 33.38
N PRO A 300 -25.44 -20.26 33.31
CA PRO A 300 -24.73 -21.16 34.21
C PRO A 300 -23.21 -21.02 34.03
N PRO A 301 -22.44 -21.14 35.13
CA PRO A 301 -20.98 -21.13 35.03
C PRO A 301 -20.50 -22.35 34.24
N ILE A 302 -19.30 -22.23 33.67
CA ILE A 302 -18.65 -23.37 33.01
C ILE A 302 -18.19 -24.35 34.09
N ASP A 303 -18.88 -25.49 34.20
CA ASP A 303 -18.58 -26.56 35.16
C ASP A 303 -17.46 -27.45 34.65
N GLU A 304 -16.24 -26.89 34.66
CA GLU A 304 -15.01 -27.61 34.40
C GLU A 304 -14.02 -27.44 35.55
N LYS A 305 -13.12 -28.41 35.71
CA LYS A 305 -12.05 -28.36 36.70
C LYS A 305 -10.72 -28.03 36.02
N PRO A 306 -9.99 -26.98 36.47
CA PRO A 306 -8.66 -26.72 35.97
C PRO A 306 -7.70 -27.88 36.33
N PRO A 307 -6.60 -28.05 35.58
CA PRO A 307 -5.64 -29.10 35.84
C PRO A 307 -4.97 -28.85 37.20
N GLU A 308 -4.67 -29.93 37.92
CA GLU A 308 -3.88 -29.83 39.15
C GLU A 308 -2.47 -29.35 38.81
N VAL A 309 -2.03 -28.30 39.49
CA VAL A 309 -0.68 -27.76 39.39
C VAL A 309 0.04 -27.89 40.74
N PRO A 310 1.38 -28.10 40.74
CA PRO A 310 2.14 -28.15 41.98
C PRO A 310 1.92 -26.90 42.84
N PRO A 311 1.87 -27.01 44.19
CA PRO A 311 1.54 -25.89 45.09
C PRO A 311 2.42 -24.65 44.98
N ARG A 312 3.60 -24.76 44.36
CA ARG A 312 4.57 -23.68 44.17
C ARG A 312 4.61 -23.13 42.74
N SER A 313 3.68 -23.57 41.87
CA SER A 313 3.59 -23.02 40.52
C SER A 313 3.24 -21.53 40.60
N PRO A 314 3.99 -20.64 39.92
CA PRO A 314 3.67 -19.21 39.88
C PRO A 314 2.38 -18.93 39.10
N ILE A 315 1.91 -19.91 38.31
CA ILE A 315 0.71 -19.82 37.49
C ILE A 315 -0.30 -20.85 38.00
N GLN A 316 -1.50 -20.38 38.35
CA GLN A 316 -2.64 -21.23 38.69
C GLN A 316 -3.69 -21.12 37.58
N PRO A 317 -3.82 -22.15 36.72
CA PRO A 317 -4.81 -22.14 35.66
C PRO A 317 -6.24 -22.05 36.23
N SER A 318 -7.11 -21.35 35.51
CA SER A 318 -8.52 -21.17 35.87
C SER A 318 -9.43 -21.37 34.67
N VAL A 319 -10.69 -21.69 34.94
CA VAL A 319 -11.73 -21.80 33.92
C VAL A 319 -12.30 -20.40 33.66
N PRO A 320 -12.20 -19.88 32.43
CA PRO A 320 -12.80 -18.60 32.07
C PRO A 320 -14.32 -18.64 32.26
N GLN A 321 -14.92 -17.50 32.55
CA GLN A 321 -16.35 -17.39 32.83
C GLN A 321 -17.02 -16.47 31.80
N ARG A 322 -18.36 -16.40 31.86
CA ARG A 322 -19.18 -15.51 31.02
C ARG A 322 -18.92 -15.72 29.51
N GLY A 323 -18.86 -14.65 28.73
CA GLY A 323 -18.64 -14.70 27.28
C GLY A 323 -17.35 -15.44 26.91
N PHE A 324 -16.23 -15.15 27.60
CA PHE A 324 -14.98 -15.89 27.40
C PHE A 324 -15.13 -17.38 27.72
N GLY A 325 -15.83 -17.71 28.80
CA GLY A 325 -16.17 -19.09 29.16
C GLY A 325 -16.93 -19.84 28.07
N LYS A 326 -17.95 -19.21 27.48
CA LYS A 326 -18.73 -19.81 26.38
C LYS A 326 -17.88 -20.06 25.14
N VAL A 327 -17.11 -19.07 24.69
CA VAL A 327 -16.23 -19.20 23.50
C VAL A 327 -15.16 -20.26 23.75
N TRP A 328 -14.59 -20.27 24.94
CA TRP A 328 -13.61 -21.26 25.37
C TRP A 328 -14.16 -22.69 25.34
N ALA A 329 -15.32 -22.92 25.95
CA ALA A 329 -15.97 -24.22 26.01
C ALA A 329 -16.49 -24.70 24.63
N ALA A 330 -16.78 -23.78 23.71
CA ALA A 330 -17.26 -24.09 22.36
C ALA A 330 -16.18 -24.60 21.38
N GLY A 331 -14.93 -24.73 21.83
CA GLY A 331 -13.84 -25.34 21.05
C GLY A 331 -12.49 -24.62 21.19
N GLU A 332 -12.48 -23.34 21.60
CA GLU A 332 -11.22 -22.59 21.72
C GLU A 332 -10.28 -23.09 22.81
N ARG A 333 -10.79 -23.88 23.75
CA ARG A 333 -9.99 -24.59 24.76
C ARG A 333 -8.84 -25.40 24.15
N GLU A 334 -9.04 -26.04 23.00
CA GLU A 334 -8.00 -26.86 22.34
C GLU A 334 -6.82 -26.03 21.84
N TYR A 335 -7.04 -24.75 21.59
CA TYR A 335 -6.03 -23.82 21.09
C TYR A 335 -5.43 -22.98 22.21
N LEU A 336 -6.26 -22.49 23.12
CA LEU A 336 -5.84 -21.57 24.18
C LEU A 336 -5.33 -22.27 25.43
N GLY A 337 -5.77 -23.51 25.69
CA GLY A 337 -5.65 -24.12 27.00
C GLY A 337 -6.39 -23.30 28.06
N TYR A 338 -5.96 -23.34 29.32
CA TYR A 338 -6.65 -22.67 30.44
C TYR A 338 -6.24 -21.20 30.59
N ALA A 339 -7.09 -20.41 31.24
CA ALA A 339 -6.77 -19.03 31.59
C ALA A 339 -5.67 -19.02 32.65
N ILE A 340 -4.60 -18.24 32.41
CA ILE A 340 -3.45 -18.15 33.32
C ILE A 340 -3.49 -16.86 34.16
N PHE A 341 -4.34 -15.92 33.78
CA PHE A 341 -4.69 -14.73 34.56
C PHE A 341 -6.21 -14.56 34.65
N ARG A 342 -6.65 -13.82 35.67
CA ARG A 342 -8.06 -13.42 35.78
C ARG A 342 -8.41 -12.43 34.68
N GLU A 343 -9.64 -12.52 34.19
CA GLU A 343 -10.26 -11.51 33.34
C GLU A 343 -10.10 -10.12 33.98
N GLN A 344 -9.57 -9.17 33.20
CA GLN A 344 -9.36 -7.79 33.60
C GLN A 344 -10.33 -6.87 32.85
N PRO A 345 -10.98 -5.92 33.54
CA PRO A 345 -11.74 -4.87 32.88
C PRO A 345 -10.79 -3.93 32.13
N GLU A 346 -11.21 -3.49 30.94
CA GLU A 346 -10.42 -2.66 30.04
C GLU A 346 -11.29 -1.58 29.38
N GLN A 347 -10.63 -0.67 28.68
CA GLN A 347 -11.25 0.15 27.64
C GLN A 347 -10.42 0.04 26.38
N ALA A 348 -11.02 0.22 25.21
CA ALA A 348 -10.30 0.13 23.94
C ALA A 348 -10.56 1.30 23.00
N ASN A 349 -9.52 1.71 22.29
CA ASN A 349 -9.64 2.44 21.04
C ASN A 349 -9.53 1.46 19.89
N VAL A 350 -10.44 1.53 18.91
CA VAL A 350 -10.58 0.55 17.83
C VAL A 350 -10.66 1.27 16.48
N GLN A 351 -9.91 0.80 15.50
CA GLN A 351 -9.92 1.25 14.11
C GLN A 351 -10.21 0.07 13.19
N PHE A 352 -11.31 0.11 12.43
CA PHE A 352 -11.61 -0.88 11.40
C PHE A 352 -11.04 -0.48 10.03
N PHE A 353 -10.91 -1.45 9.14
CA PHE A 353 -10.45 -1.24 7.78
C PHE A 353 -11.38 -1.86 6.74
N GLY A 354 -11.38 -1.30 5.52
CA GLY A 354 -12.40 -1.51 4.49
C GLY A 354 -12.62 -2.95 4.01
N VAL A 355 -11.62 -3.83 4.15
CA VAL A 355 -11.70 -5.23 3.67
C VAL A 355 -11.72 -6.28 4.78
N GLY A 356 -11.92 -5.88 6.03
CA GLY A 356 -12.13 -6.82 7.15
C GLY A 356 -11.01 -6.90 8.18
N GLY A 357 -10.09 -5.93 8.20
CA GLY A 357 -9.07 -5.79 9.24
C GLY A 357 -9.48 -4.87 10.40
N MET A 358 -8.75 -4.94 11.51
CA MET A 358 -8.94 -4.11 12.69
C MET A 358 -7.61 -3.86 13.41
N ALA A 359 -7.42 -2.67 13.96
CA ALA A 359 -6.38 -2.38 14.94
C ALA A 359 -7.03 -1.88 16.24
N LEU A 360 -6.49 -2.28 17.39
CA LEU A 360 -6.95 -1.80 18.70
C LEU A 360 -5.79 -1.45 19.63
N ARG A 361 -6.06 -0.56 20.57
CA ARG A 361 -5.24 -0.31 21.76
C ARG A 361 -6.11 -0.46 22.99
N LEU A 362 -5.71 -1.35 23.90
CA LEU A 362 -6.25 -1.42 25.25
C LEU A 362 -5.67 -0.26 26.07
N LEU A 363 -6.53 0.51 26.72
CA LEU A 363 -6.16 1.79 27.32
C LEU A 363 -5.57 1.64 28.72
N VAL A 364 -5.93 0.59 29.46
CA VAL A 364 -5.40 0.37 30.82
C VAL A 364 -4.06 -0.34 30.75
N SER A 365 -4.00 -1.47 30.03
CA SER A 365 -2.74 -2.23 29.86
C SER A 365 -1.80 -1.61 28.84
N GLY A 366 -2.29 -0.84 27.86
CA GLY A 366 -1.46 -0.28 26.78
C GLY A 366 -1.17 -1.27 25.63
N GLN A 367 -1.70 -2.49 25.71
CA GLN A 367 -1.50 -3.54 24.70
C GLN A 367 -2.13 -3.16 23.36
N ILE A 368 -1.52 -3.64 22.26
CA ILE A 368 -1.94 -3.32 20.90
C ILE A 368 -2.13 -4.63 20.12
N GLY A 369 -3.28 -4.75 19.46
CA GLY A 369 -3.59 -5.85 18.55
C GLY A 369 -3.90 -5.33 17.16
N ILE A 370 -3.35 -5.98 16.14
CA ILE A 370 -3.63 -5.69 14.73
C ILE A 370 -4.01 -7.01 14.04
N PHE A 371 -5.12 -6.98 13.32
CA PHE A 371 -5.76 -8.12 12.69
C PHE A 371 -6.01 -7.78 11.22
N GLY A 372 -5.46 -8.57 10.31
CA GLY A 372 -5.69 -8.46 8.87
C GLY A 372 -7.03 -9.08 8.47
N PRO A 373 -7.42 -9.00 7.19
CA PRO A 373 -8.65 -9.64 6.69
C PRO A 373 -8.64 -11.18 6.72
N GLU A 374 -7.47 -11.82 6.77
CA GLU A 374 -7.35 -13.27 6.81
C GLU A 374 -7.03 -13.78 8.22
N TYR A 375 -7.58 -14.92 8.62
CA TYR A 375 -7.48 -15.45 9.99
C TYR A 375 -6.05 -15.67 10.50
N ASN A 376 -5.06 -15.82 9.62
CA ASN A 376 -3.64 -16.01 9.93
C ASN A 376 -2.83 -14.71 9.93
N GLN A 377 -3.51 -13.57 9.78
CA GLN A 377 -2.92 -12.24 9.79
C GLN A 377 -3.23 -11.58 11.13
N ALA A 378 -2.42 -11.84 12.14
CA ALA A 378 -2.53 -11.13 13.40
C ALA A 378 -1.17 -10.88 14.03
N GLN A 379 -1.07 -9.75 14.72
CA GLN A 379 0.08 -9.37 15.52
C GLN A 379 -0.39 -8.71 16.81
N PHE A 380 0.24 -9.07 17.91
CA PHE A 380 -0.08 -8.54 19.23
C PHE A 380 1.19 -8.15 19.95
N TRP A 381 1.17 -6.98 20.60
CA TRP A 381 2.28 -6.50 21.41
C TRP A 381 1.81 -6.37 22.86
N PRO A 382 2.44 -7.11 23.79
CA PRO A 382 2.23 -6.89 25.21
C PRO A 382 2.75 -5.49 25.60
N SER A 383 2.25 -5.01 26.74
CA SER A 383 2.58 -3.71 27.35
C SER A 383 4.06 -3.56 27.69
#